data_AF-A0A3Q1F1Y1-F1
#
_entry.id   AF-A0A3Q1F1Y1-F1
#
_cell.length_a   1.000
_cell.length_b   1.000
_cell.length_c   1.000
_cell.angle_alpha   90.00
_cell.angle_beta   90.00
_cell.angle_gamma   90.00
#
_symmetry.space_group_name_H-M   'P 1'
#
loop_
_entity.id
_entity.type
_entity.pdbx_description
1 polymer ?
#
loop_
_entity_poly.entity_id
_entity_poly.type
_entity_poly.pdbx_seq_one_letter_code
_entity_poly.pdbx_strand_id
1 'polypeptide(L)' 'MFFARGETILQRIQCLPGNEQCCDCGQADPRWASINLGILLCIECSGIHSFLLWIQYSLPDMLKDI' A
#
# COMPACT_ATOMS: atom_id res chain seq x y z
N MET A 1 10.69 -7.63 19.95
CA MET A 1 10.69 -6.90 18.66
C MET A 1 10.83 -5.43 18.96
N PHE A 2 12.06 -4.90 18.85
CA PHE A 2 12.35 -3.48 19.04
C PHE A 2 12.19 -2.81 17.68
N PHE A 3 11.13 -2.03 17.48
CA PHE A 3 10.99 -1.19 16.29
C PHE A 3 11.96 -0.01 16.39
N ALA A 4 12.78 0.20 15.37
CA ALA A 4 13.77 1.28 15.37
C ALA A 4 13.08 2.65 15.30
N ARG A 5 13.59 3.63 16.05
CA ARG A 5 13.15 5.04 15.92
C ARG A 5 13.49 5.52 14.51
N GLY A 6 12.47 5.65 13.65
CA GLY A 6 12.60 6.09 12.25
C GLY A 6 11.89 5.21 11.21
N GLU A 7 11.33 4.06 11.61
CA GLU A 7 10.55 3.21 10.69
C GLU A 7 9.19 3.83 10.37
N THR A 8 8.85 3.86 9.08
CA THR A 8 7.50 4.25 8.64
C THR A 8 6.49 3.15 8.96
N ILE A 9 5.21 3.51 9.04
CA ILE A 9 4.12 2.53 9.23
C ILE A 9 4.14 1.48 8.12
N LEU A 10 4.43 1.90 6.88
CA LEU A 10 4.59 1.01 5.75
C LEU A 10 5.67 -0.06 6.01
N GLN A 11 6.86 0.34 6.46
CA GLN A 11 7.95 -0.59 6.75
C GLN A 11 7.56 -1.63 7.81
N ARG A 12 6.78 -1.21 8.82
CA ARG A 12 6.27 -2.14 9.84
C ARG A 12 5.30 -3.16 9.27
N ILE A 13 4.41 -2.73 8.37
CA ILE A 13 3.40 -3.59 7.75
C ILE A 13 4.05 -4.53 6.73
N GLN A 14 5.05 -4.06 5.98
CA GLN A 14 5.82 -4.89 5.04
C GLN A 14 6.57 -6.03 5.73
N CYS A 15 7.01 -5.87 6.98
CA CYS A 15 7.66 -6.94 7.74
C CYS A 15 6.70 -8.09 8.15
N LEU A 16 5.39 -7.96 7.93
CA LEU A 16 4.44 -9.02 8.22
C LEU A 16 4.49 -10.10 7.12
N PRO A 17 4.35 -11.39 7.46
CA PRO A 17 4.37 -12.46 6.47
C PRO A 17 3.23 -12.28 5.47
N GLY A 18 3.55 -12.36 4.17
CA GLY A 18 2.59 -12.15 3.08
C GLY A 18 2.49 -10.72 2.55
N ASN A 19 3.11 -9.75 3.24
CA ASN A 19 3.12 -8.33 2.85
C ASN A 19 4.35 -7.92 2.04
N GLU A 20 5.11 -8.90 1.56
CA GLU A 20 6.34 -8.70 0.78
C GLU A 20 6.05 -8.43 -0.70
N GLN A 21 4.80 -8.64 -1.13
CA GLN A 21 4.37 -8.63 -2.52
C GLN A 21 3.14 -7.77 -2.71
N CYS A 22 3.04 -7.18 -3.90
CA CYS A 22 1.86 -6.47 -4.37
C CYS A 22 0.67 -7.42 -4.47
N CYS A 23 -0.47 -7.00 -3.93
CA CYS A 23 -1.72 -7.77 -3.94
C CYS A 23 -2.21 -8.07 -5.38
N ASP A 24 -1.97 -7.17 -6.33
CA ASP A 24 -2.54 -7.29 -7.68
C ASP A 24 -1.65 -8.07 -8.65
N CYS A 25 -0.33 -7.86 -8.58
CA CYS A 25 0.60 -8.38 -9.58
C CYS A 25 1.72 -9.25 -9.00
N GLY A 26 1.80 -9.39 -7.67
CA GLY A 26 2.83 -10.19 -7.00
C GLY A 26 4.24 -9.59 -7.04
N GLN A 27 4.42 -8.38 -7.58
CA GLN A 27 5.73 -7.71 -7.56
C GLN A 27 6.20 -7.47 -6.13
N ALA A 28 7.49 -7.70 -5.89
CA ALA A 28 8.09 -7.51 -4.57
C ALA A 28 8.20 -6.01 -4.19
N ASP A 29 8.44 -5.75 -2.91
CA ASP A 29 8.61 -4.40 -2.33
C ASP A 29 7.45 -3.45 -2.67
N PRO A 30 6.20 -3.77 -2.26
CA PRO A 30 5.07 -2.88 -2.49
C PRO A 30 5.25 -1.56 -1.73
N ARG A 31 5.11 -0.43 -2.43
CA ARG A 31 5.47 0.90 -1.91
C ARG A 31 4.30 1.72 -1.39
N TRP A 32 3.09 1.19 -1.52
CA TRP A 32 1.87 1.82 -1.03
C TRP A 32 1.02 0.82 -0.27
N ALA A 33 0.25 1.34 0.68
CA ALA A 33 -0.71 0.60 1.47
C ALA A 33 -2.09 1.22 1.33
N SER A 34 -3.13 0.38 1.26
CA SER A 34 -4.51 0.81 1.53
C SER A 34 -4.90 0.26 2.88
N ILE A 35 -4.98 1.12 3.90
CA ILE A 35 -5.33 0.69 5.26
C ILE A 35 -6.78 0.23 5.34
N ASN A 36 -7.67 0.86 4.57
CA ASN A 36 -9.08 0.48 4.51
C ASN A 36 -9.30 -0.96 4.01
N LEU A 37 -8.47 -1.40 3.06
CA LEU A 37 -8.55 -2.74 2.48
C LEU A 37 -7.54 -3.72 3.09
N GLY A 38 -6.56 -3.21 3.85
CA GLY A 38 -5.48 -4.02 4.43
C GLY A 38 -4.55 -4.63 3.37
N ILE A 39 -4.38 -3.97 2.22
CA ILE A 39 -3.56 -4.48 1.10
C ILE A 39 -2.33 -3.60 0.86
N LEU A 40 -1.30 -4.21 0.26
CA LEU A 40 -0.10 -3.52 -0.22
C LEU A 40 0.00 -3.57 -1.74
N LEU A 41 0.43 -2.47 -2.36
CA LEU A 41 0.46 -2.27 -3.80
C LEU A 41 1.82 -1.74 -4.29
N CYS A 42 2.25 -2.20 -5.46
CA CYS A 42 3.45 -1.66 -6.13
C CYS A 42 3.16 -0.34 -6.86
N ILE A 43 4.24 0.29 -7.36
CA ILE A 43 4.16 1.61 -7.99
C ILE A 43 3.27 1.64 -9.24
N GLU A 44 3.29 0.59 -10.04
CA GLU A 44 2.39 0.47 -11.19
C GLU A 44 0.93 0.28 -10.75
N CYS A 45 0.67 -0.68 -9.86
CA CYS A 45 -0.69 -1.10 -9.55
C CYS A 45 -1.48 -0.01 -8.82
N SER A 46 -0.86 0.71 -7.87
CA SER A 46 -1.59 1.83 -7.26
C SER A 46 -1.80 2.99 -8.25
N GLY A 47 -0.97 3.12 -9.29
CA GLY A 47 -1.20 4.06 -10.39
C GLY A 47 -2.43 3.70 -11.24
N ILE A 48 -2.71 2.41 -11.44
CA ILE A 48 -3.92 1.92 -12.12
C ILE A 48 -5.15 2.20 -11.26
N HIS A 49 -5.08 1.87 -9.96
CA HIS A 49 -6.13 2.26 -9.03
C HIS A 49 -6.29 3.78 -9.04
N SER A 50 -5.21 4.57 -9.03
CA SER A 50 -5.25 6.03 -9.11
C SER A 50 -5.86 6.56 -10.40
N PHE A 51 -5.60 5.95 -11.57
CA PHE A 51 -6.17 6.34 -12.86
C PHE A 51 -7.65 5.98 -12.98
N LEU A 52 -8.05 4.80 -12.49
CA LEU A 52 -9.46 4.42 -12.39
C LEU A 52 -10.21 5.22 -11.30
N LEU A 53 -9.50 5.71 -10.28
CA LEU A 53 -10.05 6.58 -9.23
C LEU A 53 -10.27 8.03 -9.67
N TRP A 54 -9.68 8.48 -10.80
CA TRP A 54 -9.95 9.84 -11.31
C TRP A 54 -11.38 10.01 -11.84
N ILE A 55 -12.08 8.92 -12.22
CA ILE A 55 -13.35 9.03 -12.93
C ILE A 55 -14.57 8.41 -12.26
N GLN A 56 -14.47 7.67 -11.15
CA GLN A 56 -15.68 6.99 -10.65
C GLN A 56 -15.97 6.93 -9.15
N TYR A 57 -15.02 6.87 -8.19
CA TYR A 57 -15.43 6.76 -6.78
C TYR A 57 -14.43 7.36 -5.79
N SER A 58 -14.92 8.32 -5.00
CA SER A 58 -14.55 8.53 -3.60
C SER A 58 -13.05 8.66 -3.29
N LEU A 59 -12.55 9.86 -3.58
CA LEU A 59 -11.28 10.43 -3.12
C LEU A 59 -10.91 10.33 -1.61
N PRO A 60 -11.79 9.99 -0.62
CA PRO A 60 -11.36 9.95 0.79
C PRO A 60 -10.67 8.68 1.30
N ASP A 61 -10.69 7.56 0.56
CA ASP A 61 -10.32 6.25 1.12
C ASP A 61 -8.96 5.71 0.70
N MET A 62 -8.34 6.27 -0.34
CA MET A 62 -6.95 5.98 -0.73
C MET A 62 -5.97 7.08 -0.35
N LEU A 63 -6.47 8.27 -0.02
CA LEU A 63 -5.65 9.44 0.35
C LEU A 63 -5.31 9.52 1.85
N LYS A 64 -5.66 8.50 2.64
CA LYS A 64 -5.43 8.51 4.09
C LYS A 64 -4.07 7.99 4.53
N ASP A 65 -3.28 7.40 3.65
CA ASP A 65 -2.13 6.59 4.11
C ASP A 65 -0.80 7.04 3.49
N ILE A 66 -0.50 8.33 3.63
CA ILE A 66 0.88 8.86 3.76
C ILE A 66 1.24 8.88 5.24
#